data_AF-A0A7X6WN56-F1
#
_entry.id   AF-A0A7X6WN56-F1
#
_cell.length_a   1.000
_cell.length_b   1.000
_cell.length_c   1.000
_cell.angle_alpha   90.00
_cell.angle_beta   90.00
_cell.angle_gamma   90.00
#
_symmetry.space_group_name_H-M   'P 1'
#
loop_
_entity.id
_entity.type
_entity.pdbx_description
1 polymer ?
#
loop_
_entity_poly.entity_id
_entity_poly.type
_entity_poly.pdbx_seq_one_letter_code
_entity_poly.pdbx_strand_id
1 'polypeptide(L)'
;MKPNKKLGNQRLVNGIRLKPEEYLVDLIRGGLKLIESRSGYHFTMDAVLLAHFVTVKSGDKVADLGSGSGIIPLLLNTRQPDLSIWGIEIQEELLDRARRSVAINGLQRQI
;
A
#
# COMPACT_ATOMS: atom_id res chain seq x y z
N MET A 1 -41.04 -12.51 5.48
CA MET A 1 -40.19 -11.29 5.55
C MET A 1 -38.84 -11.70 6.13
N LYS A 2 -37.77 -11.82 5.32
CA LYS A 2 -36.44 -12.21 5.81
C LYS A 2 -35.71 -10.95 6.35
N PRO A 3 -35.04 -11.01 7.50
CA PRO A 3 -34.44 -9.84 8.12
C PRO A 3 -33.25 -9.36 7.29
N ASN A 4 -33.28 -8.07 6.98
CA ASN A 4 -32.25 -7.36 6.24
C ASN A 4 -30.97 -7.33 7.09
N LYS A 5 -29.96 -8.15 6.75
CA LYS A 5 -28.62 -8.05 7.33
C LYS A 5 -28.09 -6.66 6.96
N LYS A 6 -28.03 -5.75 7.93
CA LYS A 6 -27.35 -4.45 7.79
C LYS A 6 -25.91 -4.73 7.34
N LEU A 7 -25.64 -4.53 6.06
CA LEU A 7 -24.28 -4.42 5.53
C LEU A 7 -23.64 -3.26 6.29
N GLY A 8 -22.69 -3.56 7.17
CA GLY A 8 -21.94 -2.54 7.91
C GLY A 8 -21.33 -1.54 6.94
N ASN A 9 -21.34 -0.26 7.32
CA ASN A 9 -20.76 0.86 6.57
C ASN A 9 -19.35 0.52 6.06
N GLN A 10 -19.24 0.06 4.81
CA GLN A 10 -17.95 -0.18 4.16
C GLN A 10 -17.59 1.06 3.36
N ARG A 11 -16.50 1.74 3.75
CA ARG A 11 -16.02 2.97 3.13
C ARG A 11 -15.32 2.64 1.81
N LEU A 12 -15.83 3.18 0.70
CA LEU A 12 -15.21 3.08 -0.62
C LEU A 12 -14.23 4.25 -0.83
N VAL A 13 -13.05 3.97 -1.35
CA VAL A 13 -12.04 4.98 -1.73
C VAL A 13 -11.50 4.62 -3.11
N ASN A 14 -11.67 5.52 -4.08
CA ASN A 14 -11.30 5.29 -5.48
C ASN A 14 -11.80 3.95 -6.04
N GLY A 15 -13.03 3.55 -5.66
CA GLY A 15 -13.63 2.27 -6.05
C GLY A 15 -13.13 1.04 -5.28
N ILE A 16 -12.11 1.17 -4.43
CA ILE A 16 -11.58 0.12 -3.57
C ILE A 16 -12.32 0.13 -2.22
N ARG A 17 -12.67 -1.05 -1.74
CA ARG A 17 -13.38 -1.27 -0.47
C ARG A 17 -12.40 -1.52 0.66
N LEU A 18 -12.56 -0.79 1.77
CA LEU A 18 -11.87 -1.09 3.03
C LEU A 18 -12.60 -2.18 3.82
N LYS A 19 -11.84 -3.09 4.44
CA LYS A 19 -12.37 -4.06 5.40
C LYS A 19 -12.66 -3.37 6.76
N PRO A 20 -13.47 -3.97 7.65
CA PRO A 20 -13.89 -3.32 8.90
C PRO A 20 -12.76 -2.79 9.80
N GLU A 21 -11.64 -3.51 9.87
CA GLU A 21 -10.48 -3.13 10.68
C GLU A 21 -9.47 -2.27 9.92
N GLU A 22 -9.75 -1.90 8.68
CA GLU A 22 -8.83 -1.16 7.84
C GLU A 22 -9.11 0.33 7.81
N TYR A 23 -8.05 1.11 7.69
CA TYR A 23 -8.10 2.55 7.54
C TYR A 23 -7.00 3.01 6.58
N LEU A 24 -7.12 4.26 6.12
CA LEU A 24 -6.12 4.86 5.27
C LEU A 24 -5.15 5.69 6.10
N VAL A 25 -3.87 5.43 5.89
CA VAL A 25 -2.79 6.31 6.31
C VAL A 25 -2.43 7.20 5.13
N ASP A 26 -2.39 8.50 5.37
CA ASP A 26 -1.83 9.45 4.42
C ASP A 26 -0.31 9.43 4.56
N LEU A 27 0.40 9.16 3.46
CA LEU A 27 1.86 9.10 3.48
C LEU A 27 2.49 10.49 3.41
N ILE A 28 1.68 11.57 3.36
CA ILE A 28 2.04 13.00 3.34
C ILE A 28 2.77 13.40 2.04
N ARG A 29 3.47 12.46 1.40
CA ARG A 29 4.26 12.64 0.20
C ARG A 29 3.49 12.17 -1.03
N GLY A 30 3.38 13.05 -2.03
CA GLY A 30 2.76 12.74 -3.32
C GLY A 30 1.25 12.44 -3.25
N GLY A 31 0.58 12.76 -2.14
CA GLY A 31 -0.83 12.44 -1.93
C GLY A 31 -1.12 10.94 -1.84
N LEU A 32 -0.09 10.11 -1.66
CA LEU A 32 -0.23 8.67 -1.62
C LEU A 32 -0.89 8.22 -0.32
N LYS A 33 -1.71 7.17 -0.45
CA LYS A 33 -2.42 6.56 0.67
C LYS A 33 -2.05 5.09 0.80
N LEU A 34 -1.95 4.61 2.04
CA LEU A 34 -1.69 3.23 2.36
C LEU A 34 -2.86 2.65 3.16
N ILE A 35 -3.28 1.43 2.84
CA ILE A 35 -4.27 0.69 3.61
C ILE A 35 -3.55 -0.04 4.73
N GLU A 36 -3.85 0.35 5.96
CA GLU A 36 -3.39 -0.31 7.17
C GLU A 36 -4.55 -0.99 7.89
N SER A 37 -4.24 -1.99 8.71
CA SER A 37 -5.20 -2.64 9.60
C SER A 37 -4.96 -2.17 11.03
N ARG A 38 -6.00 -2.03 11.85
CA ARG A 38 -5.88 -1.72 13.29
C ARG A 38 -5.19 -2.82 14.09
N SER A 39 -5.14 -4.02 13.53
CA SER A 39 -4.50 -5.20 14.10
C SER A 39 -3.45 -5.77 13.12
N GLY A 40 -2.44 -6.43 13.68
CA GLY A 40 -1.34 -7.01 12.93
C GLY A 40 -0.18 -6.04 12.74
N TYR A 41 0.58 -6.24 11.66
CA TYR A 41 1.79 -5.47 11.40
C TYR A 41 1.47 -4.14 10.74
N HIS A 42 2.10 -3.09 11.28
CA HIS A 42 2.11 -1.73 10.75
C HIS A 42 3.51 -1.41 10.22
N PHE A 43 3.61 -0.54 9.22
CA PHE A 43 4.90 0.00 8.85
C PHE A 43 5.52 0.81 10.00
N THR A 44 6.84 0.75 10.12
CA THR A 44 7.61 1.48 11.14
C THR A 44 8.37 2.64 10.50
N MET A 45 8.96 3.49 11.33
CA MET A 45 9.87 4.55 10.87
C MET A 45 11.02 3.98 10.03
N ASP A 46 11.49 2.77 10.34
CA ASP A 46 12.60 2.12 9.63
C ASP A 46 12.28 1.92 8.15
N ALA A 47 11.05 1.58 7.80
CA ALA A 47 10.63 1.45 6.40
C ALA A 47 10.69 2.80 5.66
N VAL A 48 10.32 3.89 6.33
CA VAL A 48 10.40 5.25 5.77
C VAL A 48 11.85 5.67 5.59
N LEU A 49 12.70 5.43 6.59
CA LEU A 49 14.13 5.74 6.53
C LEU A 49 14.83 4.92 5.45
N LEU A 50 14.54 3.62 5.34
CA LEU A 50 15.08 2.75 4.30
C LEU A 50 14.65 3.22 2.92
N ALA A 51 13.36 3.53 2.73
CA ALA A 51 12.85 4.08 1.47
C ALA A 51 13.46 5.43 1.11
N HIS A 52 14.05 6.18 2.04
CA HIS A 52 14.81 7.40 1.77
C HIS A 52 16.31 7.15 1.55
N PHE A 53 16.89 6.18 2.25
CA PHE A 53 18.30 5.81 2.19
C PHE A 53 18.70 5.23 0.84
N VAL A 54 17.85 4.38 0.24
CA VAL A 54 18.16 3.72 -1.03
C VAL A 54 18.35 4.76 -2.15
N THR A 55 19.37 4.56 -2.97
CA THR A 55 19.61 5.35 -4.18
C THR A 55 18.98 4.64 -5.37
N VAL A 56 18.12 5.35 -6.10
CA VAL A 56 17.43 4.87 -7.31
C VAL A 56 17.53 5.90 -8.43
N LYS A 57 17.59 5.43 -9.67
CA LYS A 57 17.65 6.24 -10.90
C LYS A 57 16.44 5.94 -11.79
N SER A 58 16.18 6.84 -12.74
CA SER A 58 15.15 6.62 -13.78
C SER A 58 15.43 5.30 -14.51
N GLY A 59 14.39 4.48 -14.70
CA GLY A 59 14.45 3.19 -15.38
C GLY A 59 14.98 2.03 -14.53
N ASP A 60 15.31 2.25 -13.25
CA ASP A 60 15.78 1.17 -12.38
C ASP A 60 14.69 0.14 -12.10
N LYS A 61 15.13 -1.11 -11.93
CA LYS A 61 14.33 -2.26 -11.52
C LYS A 61 14.60 -2.55 -10.06
N VAL A 62 13.56 -2.56 -9.23
CA VAL A 62 13.67 -2.66 -7.77
C VAL A 62 12.85 -3.85 -7.27
N ALA A 63 13.42 -4.66 -6.40
CA ALA A 63 12.68 -5.69 -5.67
C ALA A 63 12.64 -5.33 -4.17
N ASP A 64 11.45 -5.28 -3.60
CA ASP A 64 11.24 -5.09 -2.16
C ASP A 64 10.83 -6.42 -1.52
N LEU A 65 11.74 -7.01 -0.75
CA LEU A 65 11.58 -8.34 -0.17
C LEU A 65 11.01 -8.22 1.25
N GLY A 66 9.84 -8.81 1.49
CA GLY A 66 9.08 -8.57 2.72
C GLY A 66 8.35 -7.23 2.68
N SER A 67 7.67 -6.98 1.56
CA SER A 67 7.08 -5.67 1.26
C SER A 67 5.93 -5.27 2.19
N GLY A 68 5.39 -6.22 2.96
CA GLY A 68 4.28 -6.00 3.87
C GLY A 68 3.08 -5.39 3.14
N SER A 69 2.61 -4.23 3.60
CA SER A 69 1.51 -3.48 2.97
C SER A 69 1.95 -2.64 1.76
N GLY A 70 3.21 -2.72 1.31
CA GLY A 70 3.71 -2.02 0.13
C GLY A 70 4.20 -0.59 0.38
N ILE A 71 4.57 -0.25 1.63
CA ILE A 71 5.00 1.09 2.02
C ILE A 71 6.26 1.56 1.26
N ILE A 72 7.30 0.72 1.16
CA ILE A 72 8.57 1.09 0.51
C ILE A 72 8.35 1.35 -1.00
N PRO A 73 7.67 0.47 -1.76
CA PRO A 73 7.36 0.71 -3.17
C PRO A 73 6.62 2.02 -3.41
N LEU A 74 5.60 2.31 -2.60
CA LEU A 74 4.84 3.56 -2.70
C LEU A 74 5.75 4.78 -2.45
N LEU A 75 6.55 4.75 -1.38
CA LEU A 75 7.46 5.85 -1.06
C LEU A 75 8.55 6.04 -2.14
N LEU A 76 9.12 4.96 -2.66
CA LEU A 76 10.12 5.03 -3.74
C LEU A 76 9.52 5.65 -5.02
N ASN A 77 8.30 5.28 -5.39
CA ASN A 77 7.62 5.86 -6.55
C ASN A 77 7.40 7.38 -6.41
N THR A 78 7.26 7.93 -5.19
CA THR A 78 7.23 9.39 -5.00
C THR A 78 8.58 10.08 -5.19
N ARG A 79 9.68 9.34 -5.03
CA ARG A 79 11.06 9.86 -5.18
C ARG A 79 11.51 9.77 -6.64
N GLN A 80 11.17 8.68 -7.30
CA GLN A 80 11.46 8.43 -8.70
C GLN A 80 10.24 7.72 -9.33
N PRO A 81 9.42 8.41 -10.13
CA PRO A 81 8.22 7.82 -10.73
C PRO A 81 8.49 6.87 -11.90
N ASP A 82 9.68 6.94 -12.49
CA ASP A 82 10.11 6.03 -13.56
C ASP A 82 10.87 4.83 -12.98
N LEU A 83 10.19 4.02 -12.17
CA LEU A 83 10.71 2.77 -11.62
C LEU A 83 9.82 1.60 -12.04
N SER A 84 10.42 0.41 -12.15
CA SER A 84 9.69 -0.85 -12.14
C SER A 84 9.97 -1.58 -10.83
N ILE A 85 8.97 -1.71 -9.98
CA ILE A 85 9.11 -2.22 -8.61
C ILE A 85 8.34 -3.54 -8.49
N TRP A 86 8.93 -4.53 -7.84
CA TRP A 86 8.28 -5.79 -7.47
C TRP A 86 8.23 -5.89 -5.94
N GLY A 87 7.04 -5.76 -5.36
CA GLY A 87 6.80 -6.04 -3.95
C GLY A 87 6.55 -7.53 -3.74
N ILE A 88 7.40 -8.18 -2.94
CA ILE A 88 7.30 -9.61 -2.63
C ILE A 88 6.90 -9.78 -1.17
N GLU A 89 5.76 -10.43 -0.94
CA GLU A 89 5.21 -10.70 0.40
C GLU A 89 4.54 -12.06 0.42
N ILE A 90 4.79 -12.84 1.47
CA ILE A 90 4.26 -14.20 1.64
C ILE A 90 2.92 -14.21 2.38
N GLN A 91 2.69 -13.23 3.26
CA GLN A 91 1.46 -13.13 4.03
C GLN A 91 0.33 -12.59 3.16
N GLU A 92 -0.66 -13.44 2.85
CA GLU A 92 -1.76 -13.11 1.93
C GLU A 92 -2.54 -11.85 2.35
N GLU A 93 -2.73 -11.65 3.65
CA GLU A 93 -3.44 -10.48 4.19
C GLU A 93 -2.68 -9.18 3.93
N LEU A 94 -1.35 -9.20 4.08
CA LEU A 94 -0.48 -8.05 3.79
C LEU A 94 -0.43 -7.79 2.28
N LEU A 95 -0.27 -8.85 1.48
CA LEU A 95 -0.26 -8.77 0.02
C LEU A 95 -1.56 -8.19 -0.55
N ASP A 96 -2.72 -8.58 -0.02
CA ASP A 96 -4.01 -8.02 -0.40
C ASP A 96 -4.11 -6.52 -0.07
N ARG A 97 -3.66 -6.11 1.13
CA ARG A 97 -3.58 -4.68 1.48
C ARG A 97 -2.61 -3.93 0.57
N ALA A 98 -1.47 -4.52 0.22
CA ALA A 98 -0.49 -3.91 -0.68
C ALA A 98 -1.07 -3.68 -2.08
N ARG A 99 -1.66 -4.71 -2.69
CA ARG A 99 -2.31 -4.59 -4.01
C ARG A 99 -3.39 -3.53 -4.04
N ARG A 100 -4.24 -3.49 -3.02
CA ARG A 100 -5.30 -2.47 -2.91
C ARG A 100 -4.73 -1.08 -2.66
N SER A 101 -3.65 -0.95 -1.88
CA SER A 101 -2.93 0.31 -1.67
C SER A 101 -2.29 0.83 -2.96
N VAL A 102 -1.67 -0.04 -3.75
CA VAL A 102 -1.17 0.33 -5.09
C VAL A 102 -2.32 0.78 -5.99
N ALA A 103 -3.44 0.07 -5.97
CA ALA A 103 -4.60 0.37 -6.80
C ALA A 103 -5.28 1.70 -6.47
N ILE A 104 -5.45 2.07 -5.18
CA ILE A 104 -6.04 3.37 -4.81
C ILE A 104 -5.19 4.55 -5.29
N ASN A 105 -3.88 4.34 -5.47
CA ASN A 105 -2.93 5.34 -5.95
C ASN A 105 -2.73 5.30 -7.48
N GLY A 106 -3.33 4.34 -8.20
CA GLY A 106 -3.20 4.23 -9.65
C GLY A 106 -1.82 3.75 -10.13
N LEU A 107 -1.09 3.00 -9.29
CA LEU A 107 0.32 2.62 -9.53
C LEU A 107 0.50 1.16 -9.97
N GLN A 108 -0.56 0.48 -10.41
CA GLN A 108 -0.53 -0.97 -10.73
C GLN A 108 0.37 -1.33 -11.93
N ARG A 109 0.81 -0.33 -12.72
CA ARG A 109 1.73 -0.57 -13.84
C ARG A 109 3.20 -0.45 -13.40
N GLN A 110 3.45 0.20 -12.28
CA GLN A 110 4.78 0.49 -11.74
C GLN A 110 5.17 -0.48 -10.62
N ILE A 111 4.19 -0.96 -9.84
CA ILE A 111 4.36 -1.77 -8.62
C ILE A 111 3.49 -3.02 -8.69
#